data_AF-A0AAW1MUQ6-F1
#
_entry.id   AF-A0AAW1MUQ6-F1
#
_cell.length_a   1.000
_cell.length_b   1.000
_cell.length_c   1.000
_cell.angle_alpha   90.00
_cell.angle_beta   90.00
_cell.angle_gamma   90.00
#
_symmetry.space_group_name_H-M   'P 1'
#
loop_
_entity.id
_entity.type
_entity.pdbx_description
1 polymer ?
#
loop_
_entity_poly.entity_id
_entity_poly.type
_entity_poly.pdbx_seq_one_letter_code
_entity_poly.pdbx_strand_id
1 'polypeptide(L)'
;MAELKFAKGDAKIRSVPIAVTPDGFWCCPSPVVFQKNVKQQTAVNKSKPPNSPPPPTSSAPKKPNPANDKKTTQNAVKPTVSDDNGSNLVSNVPVGGEKSAKSKESLPRKVSIEFGESGTSDVKVVLYGKHGFSVKLNVHKRVMMENSSYFAEKLGEGECNVSCVRIEDCEDVEIYVETVGLMYSKDMKQRLIKQSVQRVLRILKVAEVIGFGSCIKSCLDYLEAVPWVGDEEEEKVVTSVLKLQSEGVGVNPVLKRVSSKISNPPPKDTLSHIIELVLKSNEERGRREMKSIVLKLLRENNNGSNSETSPDICYETICASSRSCLESLLAHFRWATDPESKEPDPVAKQIALESDNLMWLLDILAERQVADEFALMWARQQELAGLHQKLPIMTRYHVSCITARVFVGIGRGELLPSKETRHLLLQTWLEPLMSDYSWLNHGCRSFDRTVVEEGIGRTILTLPLEDQQSILLSWLSNFLKSGDNCPNLQRAFEVWWRRTFIRPYTEARVNHGQTDNSMNSISQTEPPVNEGLLDNSMMLNGVE
;
A
#
# COMPACT_ATOMS: atom_id res chain seq x y z
N MET A 1 -44.27 -33.37 71.52
CA MET A 1 -44.31 -32.63 70.24
C MET A 1 -43.83 -31.20 70.53
N ALA A 2 -43.01 -30.54 69.73
CA ALA A 2 -42.22 -31.00 68.57
C ALA A 2 -40.89 -30.20 68.52
N GLU A 3 -39.86 -30.74 67.85
CA GLU A 3 -38.58 -30.04 67.66
C GLU A 3 -38.63 -29.05 66.49
N LEU A 4 -37.70 -28.08 66.48
CA LEU A 4 -37.41 -27.25 65.32
C LEU A 4 -35.89 -27.18 65.14
N LYS A 5 -35.38 -27.64 63.99
CA LYS A 5 -33.94 -27.85 63.72
C LYS A 5 -33.41 -26.87 62.68
N PHE A 6 -32.20 -26.37 62.90
CA PHE A 6 -31.45 -25.58 61.91
C PHE A 6 -30.97 -26.47 60.76
N ALA A 7 -31.07 -25.95 59.52
CA ALA A 7 -30.60 -26.63 58.32
C ALA A 7 -29.35 -25.94 57.73
N LYS A 8 -28.35 -26.73 57.33
CA LYS A 8 -27.24 -26.25 56.49
C LYS A 8 -27.70 -26.04 55.05
N GLY A 9 -27.13 -25.06 54.36
CA GLY A 9 -27.19 -24.94 52.90
C GLY A 9 -25.80 -25.16 52.30
N ASP A 10 -25.64 -26.20 51.49
CA ASP A 10 -24.33 -26.58 50.95
C ASP A 10 -23.90 -25.71 49.75
N ALA A 11 -22.76 -25.03 49.89
CA ALA A 11 -22.11 -24.34 48.78
C ALA A 11 -21.44 -25.36 47.84
N LYS A 12 -22.05 -25.61 46.67
CA LYS A 12 -21.64 -26.68 45.74
C LYS A 12 -20.40 -26.31 44.92
N ILE A 13 -19.24 -26.32 45.57
CA ILE A 13 -17.92 -26.19 44.93
C ILE A 13 -17.75 -27.29 43.90
N ARG A 14 -17.41 -26.92 42.65
CA ARG A 14 -16.92 -27.86 41.63
C ARG A 14 -15.40 -27.73 41.54
N SER A 15 -14.69 -28.62 42.21
CA SER A 15 -13.33 -28.96 41.81
C SER A 15 -13.41 -29.62 40.41
N VAL A 16 -12.62 -29.11 39.47
CA VAL A 16 -12.35 -29.78 38.20
C VAL A 16 -10.92 -30.31 38.32
N PRO A 17 -10.69 -31.64 38.35
CA PRO A 17 -9.34 -32.17 38.40
C PRO A 17 -8.66 -31.95 37.03
N ILE A 18 -7.90 -30.85 36.93
CA ILE A 18 -7.02 -30.58 35.80
C ILE A 18 -5.67 -31.22 36.15
N ALA A 19 -5.36 -32.33 35.48
CA ALA A 19 -4.11 -33.05 35.72
C ALA A 19 -2.92 -32.28 35.12
N VAL A 20 -2.16 -31.59 35.97
CA VAL A 20 -0.86 -31.04 35.62
C VAL A 20 0.15 -32.20 35.62
N THR A 21 0.74 -32.51 34.46
CA THR A 21 1.82 -33.52 34.38
C THR A 21 3.12 -32.99 35.00
N PRO A 22 4.12 -33.84 35.31
CA PRO A 22 5.43 -33.38 35.82
C PRO A 22 6.22 -32.43 34.89
N ASP A 23 5.79 -32.34 33.62
CA ASP A 23 6.29 -31.41 32.59
C ASP A 23 5.42 -30.14 32.45
N GLY A 24 4.26 -30.12 33.12
CA GLY A 24 3.32 -29.00 33.20
C GLY A 24 2.56 -28.70 31.91
N PHE A 25 2.11 -29.74 31.19
CA PHE A 25 1.23 -29.55 30.04
C PHE A 25 -0.16 -29.05 30.47
N TRP A 26 -0.54 -27.86 29.99
CA TRP A 26 -1.87 -27.30 30.18
C TRP A 26 -2.76 -27.56 28.95
N CYS A 27 -3.64 -28.56 29.04
CA CYS A 27 -4.66 -28.80 28.03
C CYS A 27 -5.90 -27.94 28.32
N CYS A 28 -6.03 -26.79 27.65
CA CYS A 28 -7.22 -25.95 27.75
C CYS A 28 -8.49 -26.73 27.37
N PRO A 29 -9.58 -26.62 28.16
CA PRO A 29 -10.92 -26.87 27.66
C PRO A 29 -11.19 -25.90 26.50
N SER A 30 -11.50 -26.42 25.32
CA SER A 30 -11.85 -25.62 24.14
C SER A 30 -13.09 -24.73 24.43
N PRO A 31 -13.18 -23.49 23.90
CA PRO A 31 -14.29 -22.56 24.16
C PRO A 31 -15.70 -23.09 23.80
N VAL A 32 -15.78 -24.22 23.07
CA VAL A 32 -17.01 -24.96 22.74
C VAL A 32 -17.89 -25.26 23.96
N VAL A 33 -17.34 -25.32 25.18
CA VAL A 33 -18.11 -25.57 26.43
C VAL A 33 -19.14 -24.45 26.73
N PHE A 34 -19.04 -23.27 26.10
CA PHE A 34 -19.93 -22.13 26.36
C PHE A 34 -21.21 -22.04 25.50
N GLN A 35 -21.46 -22.97 24.56
CA GLN A 35 -22.71 -23.02 23.80
C GLN A 35 -23.36 -24.41 23.85
N LYS A 36 -24.69 -24.47 23.96
CA LYS A 36 -25.45 -25.73 23.99
C LYS A 36 -26.44 -25.83 22.82
N ASN A 37 -26.14 -26.78 21.93
CA ASN A 37 -27.07 -27.61 21.16
C ASN A 37 -28.03 -26.95 20.14
N VAL A 38 -27.66 -27.06 18.86
CA VAL A 38 -28.53 -27.65 17.82
C VAL A 38 -27.76 -28.84 17.19
N LYS A 39 -28.44 -29.84 16.60
CA LYS A 39 -27.87 -31.16 16.23
C LYS A 39 -27.57 -31.32 14.74
N GLN A 40 -26.47 -32.03 14.41
CA GLN A 40 -26.30 -33.18 13.47
C GLN A 40 -24.78 -33.39 13.22
N GLN A 41 -24.17 -34.59 13.35
CA GLN A 41 -24.18 -35.77 12.46
C GLN A 41 -23.69 -35.47 11.01
N THR A 42 -22.77 -36.18 10.34
CA THR A 42 -21.73 -37.23 10.65
C THR A 42 -20.93 -37.49 9.33
N ALA A 43 -19.71 -38.05 9.23
CA ALA A 43 -18.62 -38.41 10.17
C ALA A 43 -17.31 -38.83 9.44
N VAL A 44 -16.16 -38.74 10.12
CA VAL A 44 -14.93 -39.61 10.05
C VAL A 44 -14.27 -39.91 8.67
N ASN A 45 -13.00 -39.46 8.49
CA ASN A 45 -11.84 -40.38 8.47
C ASN A 45 -10.46 -39.72 8.70
N LYS A 46 -9.41 -40.55 8.93
CA LYS A 46 -8.05 -40.17 9.40
C LYS A 46 -6.99 -40.06 8.27
N SER A 47 -5.78 -39.58 8.60
CA SER A 47 -4.61 -39.52 7.69
C SER A 47 -3.25 -39.78 8.41
N LYS A 48 -2.17 -39.96 7.61
CA LYS A 48 -0.71 -40.05 7.93
C LYS A 48 -0.11 -41.45 8.27
N PRO A 49 1.20 -41.71 7.99
CA PRO A 49 2.09 -41.16 6.93
C PRO A 49 2.90 -42.30 6.17
N PRO A 50 4.22 -42.24 5.80
CA PRO A 50 4.62 -42.39 4.37
C PRO A 50 5.77 -43.40 4.03
N ASN A 51 6.01 -43.66 2.72
CA ASN A 51 7.35 -43.73 2.06
C ASN A 51 7.28 -44.04 0.53
N SER A 52 8.41 -43.83 -0.18
CA SER A 52 8.67 -43.84 -1.66
C SER A 52 8.84 -45.27 -2.29
N PRO A 53 9.22 -45.50 -3.59
CA PRO A 53 9.53 -44.62 -4.75
C PRO A 53 8.88 -45.02 -6.15
N PRO A 54 9.16 -44.34 -7.30
CA PRO A 54 8.57 -44.59 -8.65
C PRO A 54 9.51 -45.39 -9.63
N PRO A 55 9.10 -45.89 -10.84
CA PRO A 55 8.81 -45.12 -12.10
C PRO A 55 7.81 -45.87 -13.07
N PRO A 56 7.77 -45.76 -14.44
CA PRO A 56 8.25 -44.76 -15.43
C PRO A 56 7.15 -44.24 -16.44
N THR A 57 7.59 -43.62 -17.54
CA THR A 57 6.89 -42.80 -18.57
C THR A 57 6.03 -43.52 -19.65
N SER A 58 5.07 -42.80 -20.25
CA SER A 58 4.77 -42.82 -21.71
C SER A 58 3.98 -41.57 -22.17
N SER A 59 3.60 -41.45 -23.45
CA SER A 59 3.32 -40.16 -24.13
C SER A 59 1.91 -39.96 -24.74
N ALA A 60 1.63 -38.67 -24.99
CA ALA A 60 0.47 -37.99 -25.60
C ALA A 60 0.08 -38.41 -27.05
N PRO A 61 -0.89 -37.75 -27.76
CA PRO A 61 -2.14 -37.06 -27.37
C PRO A 61 -3.37 -37.44 -28.25
N LYS A 62 -4.57 -36.89 -27.96
CA LYS A 62 -5.47 -36.27 -28.99
C LYS A 62 -6.67 -35.49 -28.42
N LYS A 63 -7.18 -34.56 -29.23
CA LYS A 63 -8.45 -33.80 -29.11
C LYS A 63 -9.28 -34.12 -30.37
N PRO A 64 -10.62 -33.94 -30.41
CA PRO A 64 -11.17 -32.61 -30.68
C PRO A 64 -12.50 -32.27 -29.97
N ASN A 65 -12.97 -31.03 -30.18
CA ASN A 65 -14.32 -30.54 -29.86
C ASN A 65 -15.16 -30.50 -31.16
N PRO A 66 -16.51 -30.39 -31.10
CA PRO A 66 -17.13 -29.07 -31.26
C PRO A 66 -18.35 -28.83 -30.35
N ALA A 67 -18.87 -27.60 -30.38
CA ALA A 67 -20.09 -27.18 -29.66
C ALA A 67 -21.28 -26.98 -30.64
N ASN A 68 -22.52 -26.81 -30.13
CA ASN A 68 -23.29 -25.61 -30.49
C ASN A 68 -24.54 -25.26 -29.61
N ASP A 69 -24.84 -23.96 -29.55
CA ASP A 69 -26.12 -23.22 -29.38
C ASP A 69 -27.33 -23.71 -28.55
N LYS A 70 -27.74 -22.85 -27.59
CA LYS A 70 -29.02 -22.05 -27.54
C LYS A 70 -29.11 -21.31 -26.18
N LYS A 71 -29.39 -20.01 -25.95
CA LYS A 71 -29.96 -18.82 -26.65
C LYS A 71 -31.31 -18.36 -26.04
N THR A 72 -31.30 -17.22 -25.31
CA THR A 72 -32.45 -16.35 -24.87
C THR A 72 -33.53 -16.98 -23.95
N THR A 73 -34.35 -16.26 -23.15
CA THR A 73 -34.64 -14.79 -23.02
C THR A 73 -35.13 -14.41 -21.59
N GLN A 74 -34.65 -13.26 -21.07
CA GLN A 74 -35.38 -12.09 -20.50
C GLN A 74 -36.68 -12.17 -19.63
N ASN A 75 -36.73 -11.26 -18.63
CA ASN A 75 -37.91 -10.55 -18.03
C ASN A 75 -38.91 -11.34 -17.13
N ALA A 76 -39.64 -10.76 -16.14
CA ALA A 76 -39.51 -9.50 -15.38
C ALA A 76 -40.47 -9.44 -14.13
N VAL A 77 -40.11 -8.60 -13.12
CA VAL A 77 -40.98 -7.79 -12.20
C VAL A 77 -42.11 -8.43 -11.32
N LYS A 78 -41.93 -8.31 -9.97
CA LYS A 78 -42.85 -7.91 -8.84
C LYS A 78 -44.38 -7.66 -9.08
N PRO A 79 -45.23 -7.55 -8.00
CA PRO A 79 -45.26 -8.21 -6.68
C PRO A 79 -46.75 -8.54 -6.28
N THR A 80 -47.12 -8.41 -4.98
CA THR A 80 -48.51 -8.37 -4.43
C THR A 80 -49.17 -9.77 -4.23
N VAL A 81 -50.22 -9.95 -3.40
CA VAL A 81 -50.41 -9.81 -1.92
C VAL A 81 -51.86 -10.21 -1.58
N SER A 82 -52.13 -10.68 -0.34
CA SER A 82 -53.47 -10.95 0.24
C SER A 82 -54.27 -12.12 -0.38
N ASP A 83 -55.20 -12.81 0.32
CA ASP A 83 -55.38 -13.01 1.78
C ASP A 83 -56.33 -14.19 2.09
N ASP A 84 -56.59 -14.39 3.39
CA ASP A 84 -57.85 -14.90 4.00
C ASP A 84 -58.17 -16.42 4.01
N ASN A 85 -58.54 -16.90 5.22
CA ASN A 85 -59.83 -17.52 5.56
C ASN A 85 -59.72 -18.28 6.91
N GLY A 86 -60.68 -18.14 7.85
CA GLY A 86 -60.84 -19.19 8.88
C GLY A 86 -61.39 -18.89 10.30
N SER A 87 -62.49 -18.12 10.44
CA SER A 87 -63.44 -18.22 11.59
C SER A 87 -63.06 -17.67 13.00
N ASN A 88 -64.11 -17.42 13.82
CA ASN A 88 -64.08 -16.75 15.14
C ASN A 88 -64.50 -17.70 16.28
N LEU A 89 -64.16 -17.37 17.54
CA LEU A 89 -65.12 -17.10 18.64
C LEU A 89 -64.43 -16.82 20.02
N VAL A 90 -64.63 -15.59 20.54
CA VAL A 90 -65.17 -15.22 21.88
C VAL A 90 -64.88 -16.16 23.09
N SER A 91 -64.46 -15.72 24.29
CA SER A 91 -63.93 -14.44 24.84
C SER A 91 -63.50 -14.65 26.31
N ASN A 92 -62.54 -13.86 26.82
CA ASN A 92 -62.62 -13.11 28.11
C ASN A 92 -61.25 -12.54 28.58
N VAL A 93 -61.29 -11.39 29.26
CA VAL A 93 -60.13 -10.67 29.85
C VAL A 93 -60.56 -10.04 31.19
N PRO A 94 -59.75 -10.17 32.26
CA PRO A 94 -59.18 -8.98 32.94
C PRO A 94 -57.63 -9.05 32.92
N VAL A 95 -56.87 -7.99 32.60
CA VAL A 95 -56.70 -6.69 33.29
C VAL A 95 -55.95 -6.80 34.63
N GLY A 96 -54.76 -6.18 34.67
CA GLY A 96 -54.17 -5.55 35.88
C GLY A 96 -53.21 -6.39 36.73
N GLY A 97 -51.99 -5.90 36.95
CA GLY A 97 -51.08 -6.44 37.97
C GLY A 97 -49.59 -6.25 37.69
N GLU A 98 -49.02 -5.11 38.09
CA GLU A 98 -47.57 -4.94 38.15
C GLU A 98 -46.95 -5.83 39.24
N LYS A 99 -45.73 -6.36 39.04
CA LYS A 99 -44.61 -6.24 40.01
C LYS A 99 -43.29 -6.89 39.56
N SER A 100 -42.21 -6.14 39.81
CA SER A 100 -40.83 -6.60 40.05
C SER A 100 -40.19 -7.53 38.99
N ALA A 101 -39.50 -6.92 38.03
CA ALA A 101 -38.40 -7.59 37.34
C ALA A 101 -37.26 -7.87 38.33
N LYS A 102 -37.19 -9.09 38.89
CA LYS A 102 -36.03 -9.53 39.68
C LYS A 102 -34.84 -9.78 38.75
N SER A 103 -33.84 -8.91 38.83
CA SER A 103 -32.53 -9.10 38.24
C SER A 103 -31.93 -10.44 38.68
N LYS A 104 -31.62 -11.31 37.72
CA LYS A 104 -30.76 -12.48 37.98
C LYS A 104 -29.31 -11.98 38.01
N GLU A 105 -28.85 -11.56 39.18
CA GLU A 105 -27.43 -11.36 39.41
C GLU A 105 -26.66 -12.63 39.03
N SER A 106 -25.66 -12.49 38.16
CA SER A 106 -24.82 -13.60 37.77
C SER A 106 -23.86 -13.93 38.90
N LEU A 107 -24.15 -15.02 39.64
CA LEU A 107 -23.30 -15.56 40.70
C LEU A 107 -21.81 -15.55 40.29
N PRO A 108 -20.91 -14.98 41.11
CA PRO A 108 -19.50 -14.83 40.75
C PRO A 108 -18.85 -16.21 40.54
N ARG A 109 -18.34 -16.44 39.33
CA ARG A 109 -17.66 -17.69 38.97
C ARG A 109 -16.30 -17.74 39.66
N LYS A 110 -16.23 -18.46 40.78
CA LYS A 110 -14.99 -18.71 41.52
C LYS A 110 -14.32 -19.99 41.01
N VAL A 111 -13.08 -19.88 40.52
CA VAL A 111 -12.26 -21.01 40.06
C VAL A 111 -11.05 -21.15 41.00
N SER A 112 -10.64 -22.39 41.27
CA SER A 112 -9.43 -22.69 42.06
C SER A 112 -8.45 -23.53 41.26
N ILE A 113 -7.17 -23.12 41.25
CA ILE A 113 -6.05 -23.78 40.57
C ILE A 113 -4.92 -23.96 41.61
N GLU A 114 -4.08 -24.97 41.45
CA GLU A 114 -2.93 -25.24 42.31
C GLU A 114 -1.68 -25.43 41.45
N PHE A 115 -0.54 -24.90 41.91
CA PHE A 115 0.74 -24.95 41.20
C PHE A 115 1.86 -25.51 42.09
N GLY A 116 2.67 -26.41 41.54
CA GLY A 116 3.67 -27.19 42.27
C GLY A 116 3.12 -28.56 42.66
N GLU A 117 3.58 -29.10 43.79
CA GLU A 117 3.02 -30.32 44.37
C GLU A 117 1.66 -30.04 45.03
N SER A 118 0.76 -31.02 45.01
CA SER A 118 -0.62 -30.83 45.52
C SER A 118 -0.68 -30.91 47.04
N GLY A 119 -1.29 -29.92 47.68
CA GLY A 119 -1.44 -29.83 49.13
C GLY A 119 -0.24 -29.24 49.89
N THR A 120 0.87 -28.94 49.21
CA THR A 120 2.06 -28.30 49.81
C THR A 120 2.04 -26.76 49.73
N SER A 121 1.02 -26.18 49.08
CA SER A 121 0.88 -24.73 48.88
C SER A 121 0.59 -23.96 50.18
N ASP A 122 1.45 -23.00 50.51
CA ASP A 122 1.40 -22.19 51.74
C ASP A 122 0.72 -20.82 51.53
N VAL A 123 0.74 -20.28 50.31
CA VAL A 123 0.16 -18.97 49.95
C VAL A 123 -0.96 -19.14 48.92
N LYS A 124 -1.96 -18.27 49.00
CA LYS A 124 -2.95 -18.09 47.93
C LYS A 124 -2.77 -16.73 47.25
N VAL A 125 -2.96 -16.70 45.94
CA VAL A 125 -3.12 -15.45 45.16
C VAL A 125 -4.52 -15.44 44.60
N VAL A 126 -5.28 -14.37 44.83
CA VAL A 126 -6.62 -14.19 44.25
C VAL A 126 -6.57 -13.09 43.21
N LEU A 127 -6.78 -13.48 41.96
CA LEU A 127 -6.90 -12.61 40.80
C LEU A 127 -8.37 -12.20 40.67
N TYR A 128 -8.66 -10.91 40.66
CA TYR A 128 -10.00 -10.37 40.38
C TYR A 128 -10.03 -9.75 38.99
N GLY A 129 -10.88 -10.28 38.12
CA GLY A 129 -11.13 -9.76 36.79
C GLY A 129 -12.46 -9.00 36.69
N LYS A 130 -12.69 -8.42 35.52
CA LYS A 130 -13.89 -7.65 35.18
C LYS A 130 -15.18 -8.43 35.48
N HIS A 131 -16.22 -7.70 35.89
CA HIS A 131 -17.55 -8.25 36.25
C HIS A 131 -17.56 -9.27 37.42
N GLY A 132 -16.64 -9.15 38.37
CA GLY A 132 -16.64 -9.98 39.59
C GLY A 132 -16.20 -11.44 39.36
N PHE A 133 -15.52 -11.71 38.24
CA PHE A 133 -14.83 -12.98 38.03
C PHE A 133 -13.60 -13.08 38.95
N SER A 134 -13.37 -14.22 39.60
CA SER A 134 -12.21 -14.38 40.48
C SER A 134 -11.58 -15.76 40.38
N VAL A 135 -10.27 -15.81 40.17
CA VAL A 135 -9.47 -17.05 40.15
C VAL A 135 -8.56 -17.08 41.36
N LYS A 136 -8.61 -18.17 42.11
CA LYS A 136 -7.76 -18.43 43.29
C LYS A 136 -6.68 -19.43 42.92
N LEU A 137 -5.43 -18.99 43.00
CA LEU A 137 -4.24 -19.81 42.82
C LEU A 137 -3.73 -20.23 44.20
N ASN A 138 -3.52 -21.51 44.43
CA ASN A 138 -2.72 -21.98 45.57
C ASN A 138 -1.28 -22.19 45.06
N VAL A 139 -0.33 -21.53 45.71
CA VAL A 139 1.07 -21.38 45.26
C VAL A 139 2.02 -21.50 46.46
N HIS A 140 3.32 -21.41 46.19
CA HIS A 140 4.40 -21.59 47.14
C HIS A 140 5.15 -20.26 47.33
N LYS A 141 5.12 -19.69 48.54
CA LYS A 141 5.69 -18.37 48.90
C LYS A 141 7.09 -18.18 48.34
N ARG A 142 7.94 -19.19 48.54
CA ARG A 142 9.32 -19.23 48.03
C ARG A 142 9.40 -18.96 46.52
N VAL A 143 8.65 -19.71 45.70
CA VAL A 143 8.68 -19.58 44.23
C VAL A 143 8.21 -18.21 43.78
N MET A 144 7.17 -17.66 44.44
CA MET A 144 6.65 -16.33 44.10
C MET A 144 7.69 -15.23 44.39
N MET A 145 8.33 -15.25 45.56
CA MET A 145 9.34 -14.26 45.96
C MET A 145 10.65 -14.40 45.18
N GLU A 146 11.07 -15.63 44.83
CA GLU A 146 12.28 -15.86 44.02
C GLU A 146 12.15 -15.37 42.58
N ASN A 147 10.92 -15.19 42.05
CA ASN A 147 10.67 -14.83 40.66
C ASN A 147 10.12 -13.41 40.44
N SER A 148 9.55 -12.74 41.47
CA SER A 148 8.81 -11.48 41.30
C SER A 148 9.06 -10.51 42.44
N SER A 149 9.44 -9.27 42.11
CA SER A 149 9.61 -8.18 43.08
C SER A 149 8.30 -7.82 43.78
N TYR A 150 7.18 -7.76 43.04
CA TYR A 150 5.84 -7.51 43.61
C TYR A 150 5.47 -8.53 44.69
N PHE A 151 5.69 -9.83 44.44
CA PHE A 151 5.43 -10.85 45.45
C PHE A 151 6.48 -10.90 46.56
N ALA A 152 7.74 -10.52 46.29
CA ALA A 152 8.77 -10.37 47.32
C ALA A 152 8.43 -9.23 48.29
N GLU A 153 7.91 -8.10 47.80
CA GLU A 153 7.39 -7.00 48.61
C GLU A 153 6.18 -7.45 49.43
N LYS A 154 5.09 -7.87 48.77
CA LYS A 154 3.80 -8.20 49.41
C LYS A 154 3.79 -9.47 50.27
N LEU A 155 4.88 -10.23 50.29
CA LEU A 155 5.10 -11.37 51.20
C LEU A 155 6.32 -11.21 52.11
N GLY A 156 7.13 -10.15 51.92
CA GLY A 156 8.31 -9.85 52.72
C GLY A 156 8.04 -8.86 53.86
N GLU A 157 7.09 -7.94 53.69
CA GLU A 157 6.66 -7.04 54.76
C GLU A 157 6.08 -7.83 55.95
N GLY A 158 6.66 -7.59 57.15
CA GLY A 158 6.66 -8.53 58.27
C GLY A 158 5.38 -8.62 59.13
N GLU A 159 4.19 -8.41 58.56
CA GLU A 159 2.93 -8.57 59.31
C GLU A 159 2.36 -10.01 59.25
N CYS A 160 1.66 -10.41 60.31
CA CYS A 160 1.32 -11.82 60.55
C CYS A 160 0.38 -12.44 59.50
N ASN A 161 0.68 -13.69 59.11
CA ASN A 161 -0.25 -14.63 58.50
C ASN A 161 -0.97 -14.18 57.20
N VAL A 162 -0.32 -13.35 56.38
CA VAL A 162 -0.79 -13.01 55.01
C VAL A 162 -0.67 -14.21 54.07
N SER A 163 -1.53 -15.21 54.28
CA SER A 163 -1.69 -16.41 53.45
C SER A 163 -2.49 -16.17 52.16
N CYS A 164 -2.79 -14.91 51.83
CA CYS A 164 -3.64 -14.51 50.72
C CYS A 164 -3.24 -13.14 50.15
N VAL A 165 -2.56 -13.12 49.00
CA VAL A 165 -2.33 -11.91 48.18
C VAL A 165 -3.53 -11.69 47.27
N ARG A 166 -3.86 -10.43 46.97
CA ARG A 166 -4.92 -10.04 46.02
C ARG A 166 -4.33 -9.19 44.90
N ILE A 167 -4.66 -9.52 43.66
CA ILE A 167 -4.42 -8.66 42.50
C ILE A 167 -5.79 -8.28 41.95
N GLU A 168 -6.08 -6.98 41.96
CA GLU A 168 -7.37 -6.41 41.57
C GLU A 168 -7.29 -5.86 40.13
N ASP A 169 -8.43 -5.60 39.49
CA ASP A 169 -8.56 -5.09 38.11
C ASP A 169 -7.73 -5.81 37.00
N CYS A 170 -7.57 -7.13 37.12
CA CYS A 170 -6.91 -7.96 36.11
C CYS A 170 -7.65 -7.91 34.76
N GLU A 171 -7.08 -7.22 33.76
CA GLU A 171 -7.66 -7.13 32.40
C GLU A 171 -7.88 -8.48 31.73
N ASP A 172 -6.88 -9.36 31.80
CA ASP A 172 -6.86 -10.69 31.19
C ASP A 172 -6.38 -11.71 32.23
N VAL A 173 -7.32 -12.19 33.06
CA VAL A 173 -7.05 -13.13 34.15
C VAL A 173 -6.41 -14.43 33.62
N GLU A 174 -6.71 -14.86 32.39
CA GLU A 174 -6.12 -16.07 31.81
C GLU A 174 -4.60 -15.93 31.63
N ILE A 175 -4.15 -14.76 31.16
CA ILE A 175 -2.73 -14.43 31.06
C ILE A 175 -2.08 -14.32 32.45
N TYR A 176 -2.75 -13.75 33.46
CA TYR A 176 -2.22 -13.75 34.84
C TYR A 176 -2.02 -15.17 35.39
N VAL A 177 -2.94 -16.10 35.11
CA VAL A 177 -2.77 -17.53 35.47
C VAL A 177 -1.60 -18.16 34.70
N GLU A 178 -1.45 -17.89 33.40
CA GLU A 178 -0.34 -18.40 32.60
C GLU A 178 1.02 -17.86 33.09
N THR A 179 1.15 -16.55 33.28
CA THR A 179 2.39 -15.90 33.74
C THR A 179 2.80 -16.37 35.14
N VAL A 180 1.88 -16.55 36.09
CA VAL A 180 2.20 -17.19 37.38
C VAL A 180 2.61 -18.66 37.18
N GLY A 181 1.94 -19.39 36.27
CA GLY A 181 2.32 -20.75 35.88
C GLY A 181 3.68 -20.87 35.19
N LEU A 182 4.26 -19.78 34.66
CA LEU A 182 5.62 -19.75 34.13
C LEU A 182 6.69 -19.71 35.23
N MET A 183 6.38 -19.22 36.44
CA MET A 183 7.29 -19.28 37.61
C MET A 183 7.61 -20.73 38.04
N TYR A 184 6.75 -21.68 37.64
CA TYR A 184 6.90 -23.12 37.86
C TYR A 184 7.48 -23.87 36.65
N SER A 185 7.84 -23.18 35.55
CA SER A 185 8.31 -23.85 34.34
C SER A 185 9.81 -24.08 34.37
N LYS A 186 10.23 -25.36 34.33
CA LYS A 186 11.65 -25.78 34.20
C LYS A 186 12.29 -25.25 32.90
N ASP A 187 11.49 -25.06 31.86
CA ASP A 187 11.87 -24.38 30.62
C ASP A 187 10.76 -23.41 30.23
N MET A 188 11.01 -22.11 30.35
CA MET A 188 10.05 -21.07 29.95
C MET A 188 10.07 -20.82 28.44
N LYS A 189 11.23 -20.97 27.81
CA LYS A 189 11.46 -20.71 26.37
C LYS A 189 10.66 -21.70 25.50
N GLN A 190 10.62 -22.97 25.88
CA GLN A 190 9.81 -24.01 25.22
C GLN A 190 8.29 -23.85 25.41
N ARG A 191 7.83 -22.98 26.30
CA ARG A 191 6.42 -22.55 26.39
C ARG A 191 6.17 -21.35 25.49
N LEU A 192 7.00 -20.30 25.59
CA LEU A 192 6.86 -19.08 24.77
C LEU A 192 6.97 -19.36 23.27
N ILE A 193 7.88 -20.25 22.83
CA ILE A 193 8.03 -20.68 21.42
C ILE A 193 6.73 -21.25 20.82
N LYS A 194 5.81 -21.76 21.64
CA LYS A 194 4.51 -22.33 21.19
C LYS A 194 3.38 -21.30 21.14
N GLN A 195 3.64 -20.06 21.56
CA GLN A 195 2.67 -18.97 21.58
C GLN A 195 2.85 -18.04 20.38
N SER A 196 1.85 -17.20 20.10
CA SER A 196 1.96 -16.10 19.13
C SER A 196 2.50 -14.82 19.76
N VAL A 197 3.04 -13.91 18.94
CA VAL A 197 3.52 -12.58 19.36
C VAL A 197 2.46 -11.84 20.20
N GLN A 198 1.20 -11.83 19.76
CA GLN A 198 0.07 -11.21 20.50
C GLN A 198 -0.27 -11.87 21.85
N ARG A 199 0.14 -13.12 22.09
CA ARG A 199 0.06 -13.76 23.41
C ARG A 199 1.29 -13.38 24.25
N VAL A 200 2.49 -13.43 23.67
CA VAL A 200 3.73 -13.07 24.37
C VAL A 200 3.75 -11.61 24.79
N LEU A 201 3.21 -10.68 23.99
CA LEU A 201 3.05 -9.27 24.39
C LEU A 201 2.11 -9.08 25.59
N ARG A 202 1.06 -9.92 25.72
CA ARG A 202 0.20 -9.90 26.92
C ARG A 202 0.90 -10.50 28.14
N ILE A 203 1.62 -11.62 27.97
CA ILE A 203 2.45 -12.22 29.02
C ILE A 203 3.49 -11.21 29.51
N LEU A 204 4.13 -10.47 28.58
CA LEU A 204 5.10 -9.41 28.85
C LEU A 204 4.49 -8.26 29.67
N LYS A 205 3.32 -7.72 29.29
CA LYS A 205 2.60 -6.69 30.07
C LYS A 205 2.28 -7.16 31.50
N VAL A 206 1.93 -8.44 31.68
CA VAL A 206 1.66 -8.98 33.03
C VAL A 206 2.97 -9.21 33.80
N ALA A 207 4.03 -9.67 33.13
CA ALA A 207 5.35 -9.87 33.74
C ALA A 207 5.99 -8.53 34.18
N GLU A 208 5.78 -7.46 33.43
CA GLU A 208 6.06 -6.06 33.78
C GLU A 208 5.33 -5.66 35.08
N VAL A 209 3.99 -5.76 35.10
CA VAL A 209 3.16 -5.36 36.26
C VAL A 209 3.49 -6.11 37.56
N ILE A 210 3.94 -7.37 37.49
CA ILE A 210 4.36 -8.15 38.68
C ILE A 210 5.89 -8.19 38.88
N GLY A 211 6.69 -7.48 38.06
CA GLY A 211 8.15 -7.46 38.18
C GLY A 211 8.85 -8.82 38.01
N PHE A 212 8.34 -9.67 37.11
CA PHE A 212 8.88 -11.01 36.82
C PHE A 212 10.02 -10.95 35.79
N GLY A 213 11.17 -10.42 36.21
CA GLY A 213 12.29 -10.06 35.34
C GLY A 213 12.82 -11.16 34.41
N SER A 214 12.86 -12.42 34.85
CA SER A 214 13.28 -13.55 33.99
C SER A 214 12.23 -13.91 32.92
N CYS A 215 10.94 -13.64 33.16
CA CYS A 215 9.90 -13.75 32.15
C CYS A 215 9.90 -12.58 31.17
N ILE A 216 10.11 -11.34 31.65
CA ILE A 216 10.33 -10.16 30.80
C ILE A 216 11.47 -10.45 29.82
N LYS A 217 12.64 -10.90 30.32
CA LYS A 217 13.76 -11.30 29.46
C LYS A 217 13.38 -12.41 28.48
N SER A 218 12.76 -13.49 28.95
CA SER A 218 12.40 -14.62 28.07
C SER A 218 11.40 -14.22 26.97
N CYS A 219 10.53 -13.24 27.22
CA CYS A 219 9.63 -12.67 26.22
C CYS A 219 10.39 -11.79 25.21
N LEU A 220 11.36 -11.00 25.66
CA LEU A 220 12.21 -10.19 24.78
C LEU A 220 13.11 -11.08 23.89
N ASP A 221 13.75 -12.10 24.46
CA ASP A 221 14.54 -13.11 23.74
C ASP A 221 13.69 -13.86 22.67
N TYR A 222 12.38 -14.02 22.91
CA TYR A 222 11.42 -14.55 21.91
C TYR A 222 11.11 -13.51 20.83
N LEU A 223 10.79 -12.26 21.21
CA LEU A 223 10.41 -11.20 20.28
C LEU A 223 11.55 -10.82 19.34
N GLU A 224 12.80 -10.90 19.80
CA GLU A 224 14.00 -10.74 18.96
C GLU A 224 14.10 -11.84 17.90
N ALA A 225 13.72 -13.07 18.23
CA ALA A 225 13.96 -14.26 17.40
C ALA A 225 12.84 -14.60 16.39
N VAL A 226 11.59 -14.16 16.61
CA VAL A 226 10.45 -14.51 15.73
C VAL A 226 10.13 -13.42 14.69
N PRO A 227 9.73 -13.76 13.46
CA PRO A 227 9.18 -12.77 12.52
C PRO A 227 7.89 -12.16 13.10
N TRP A 228 7.62 -10.89 12.77
CA TRP A 228 6.37 -10.20 13.11
C TRP A 228 5.55 -10.07 11.82
N VAL A 229 4.23 -10.27 11.91
CA VAL A 229 3.38 -10.40 10.71
C VAL A 229 2.66 -9.09 10.41
N GLY A 230 3.34 -8.22 9.68
CA GLY A 230 2.82 -6.94 9.20
C GLY A 230 2.90 -5.80 10.21
N ASP A 231 2.76 -4.59 9.68
CA ASP A 231 3.01 -3.31 10.35
C ASP A 231 2.22 -3.18 11.66
N GLU A 232 0.98 -3.68 11.68
CA GLU A 232 0.11 -3.74 12.86
C GLU A 232 0.70 -4.57 14.01
N GLU A 233 1.45 -5.63 13.74
CA GLU A 233 2.09 -6.43 14.80
C GLU A 233 3.43 -5.82 15.22
N GLU A 234 4.18 -5.28 14.26
CA GLU A 234 5.42 -4.54 14.48
C GLU A 234 5.21 -3.31 15.39
N GLU A 235 4.25 -2.45 15.10
CA GLU A 235 3.92 -1.27 15.91
C GLU A 235 3.59 -1.66 17.36
N LYS A 236 2.87 -2.78 17.55
CA LYS A 236 2.50 -3.30 18.88
C LYS A 236 3.72 -3.84 19.63
N VAL A 237 4.67 -4.48 18.96
CA VAL A 237 5.97 -4.89 19.56
C VAL A 237 6.79 -3.66 19.93
N VAL A 238 6.99 -2.74 19.00
CA VAL A 238 7.79 -1.52 19.18
C VAL A 238 7.25 -0.67 20.32
N THR A 239 5.94 -0.40 20.35
CA THR A 239 5.28 0.38 21.40
C THR A 239 5.41 -0.27 22.78
N SER A 240 5.40 -1.61 22.85
CA SER A 240 5.57 -2.33 24.12
C SER A 240 7.02 -2.28 24.62
N VAL A 241 7.99 -2.45 23.71
CA VAL A 241 9.42 -2.47 24.06
C VAL A 241 10.01 -1.08 24.31
N LEU A 242 9.42 -0.03 23.73
CA LEU A 242 9.77 1.37 24.04
C LEU A 242 9.34 1.75 25.46
N LYS A 243 8.17 1.31 25.93
CA LYS A 243 7.69 1.57 27.30
C LYS A 243 8.66 0.97 28.33
N LEU A 244 9.01 -0.31 28.17
CA LEU A 244 9.98 -1.02 29.02
C LEU A 244 11.39 -0.37 29.04
N GLN A 245 11.79 0.36 28.00
CA GLN A 245 13.09 1.06 27.98
C GLN A 245 13.10 2.39 28.74
N SER A 246 11.92 2.96 29.06
CA SER A 246 11.85 4.21 29.84
C SER A 246 12.40 4.07 31.27
N GLU A 247 12.50 2.83 31.77
CA GLU A 247 13.06 2.50 33.09
C GLU A 247 14.60 2.36 33.10
N GLY A 248 15.29 2.79 32.04
CA GLY A 248 16.74 3.00 32.04
C GLY A 248 17.60 1.87 31.46
N VAL A 249 17.00 0.86 30.83
CA VAL A 249 17.74 -0.22 30.16
C VAL A 249 18.18 0.22 28.75
N GLY A 250 19.46 0.01 28.42
CA GLY A 250 20.03 0.37 27.12
C GLY A 250 19.47 -0.44 25.93
N VAL A 251 19.71 0.07 24.71
CA VAL A 251 19.13 -0.37 23.42
C VAL A 251 18.81 -1.87 23.35
N ASN A 252 17.53 -2.17 23.56
CA ASN A 252 17.01 -3.53 23.50
C ASN A 252 17.25 -4.13 22.10
N PRO A 253 17.83 -5.35 21.97
CA PRO A 253 18.05 -5.99 20.67
C PRO A 253 16.81 -6.07 19.79
N VAL A 254 15.62 -6.22 20.38
CA VAL A 254 14.33 -6.24 19.68
C VAL A 254 14.14 -4.98 18.83
N LEU A 255 14.47 -3.79 19.33
CA LEU A 255 14.30 -2.54 18.54
C LEU A 255 15.33 -2.39 17.42
N LYS A 256 16.50 -3.06 17.50
CA LYS A 256 17.55 -2.97 16.46
C LYS A 256 17.11 -3.55 15.12
N ARG A 257 16.03 -4.34 15.10
CA ARG A 257 15.41 -4.88 13.88
C ARG A 257 14.71 -3.83 13.02
N VAL A 258 14.30 -2.70 13.62
CA VAL A 258 13.45 -1.69 12.99
C VAL A 258 13.96 -0.25 13.16
N SER A 259 14.77 0.01 14.19
CA SER A 259 15.44 1.28 14.41
C SER A 259 16.94 1.03 14.61
N SER A 260 17.74 1.46 13.65
CA SER A 260 19.18 1.60 13.87
C SER A 260 19.46 2.79 14.79
N LYS A 261 20.64 2.80 15.42
CA LYS A 261 21.23 4.02 16.01
C LYS A 261 22.05 4.82 14.99
N ILE A 262 22.29 4.26 13.80
CA ILE A 262 22.67 5.02 12.61
C ILE A 262 21.46 5.91 12.29
N SER A 263 21.70 7.21 12.10
CA SER A 263 20.66 8.24 11.99
C SER A 263 19.54 7.87 11.01
N ASN A 264 18.32 8.33 11.28
CA ASN A 264 17.37 8.57 10.20
C ASN A 264 17.88 9.75 9.34
N PRO A 265 17.71 9.73 8.00
CA PRO A 265 17.31 8.60 7.18
C PRO A 265 18.45 7.56 7.02
N PRO A 266 18.15 6.30 6.61
CA PRO A 266 19.17 5.28 6.35
C PRO A 266 20.28 5.77 5.41
N PRO A 267 21.49 5.18 5.45
CA PRO A 267 22.64 5.65 4.69
C PRO A 267 22.29 5.86 3.21
N LYS A 268 22.43 7.10 2.72
CA LYS A 268 21.94 7.56 1.43
C LYS A 268 22.31 6.60 0.29
N ASP A 269 23.56 6.17 0.33
CA ASP A 269 24.21 5.21 -0.56
C ASP A 269 23.45 3.89 -0.73
N THR A 270 22.62 3.47 0.24
CA THR A 270 21.93 2.17 0.24
C THR A 270 20.87 2.09 -0.86
N LEU A 271 20.04 3.12 -1.01
CA LEU A 271 19.04 3.14 -2.09
C LEU A 271 19.72 3.30 -3.45
N SER A 272 20.76 4.14 -3.52
CA SER A 272 21.56 4.34 -4.73
C SER A 272 22.25 3.04 -5.17
N HIS A 273 22.76 2.24 -4.24
CA HIS A 273 23.36 0.94 -4.52
C HIS A 273 22.32 -0.12 -4.91
N ILE A 274 21.11 -0.11 -4.33
CA ILE A 274 20.00 -0.97 -4.79
C ILE A 274 19.64 -0.64 -6.24
N ILE A 275 19.53 0.65 -6.59
CA ILE A 275 19.26 1.09 -7.97
C ILE A 275 20.42 0.67 -8.89
N GLU A 276 21.67 0.89 -8.50
CA GLU A 276 22.87 0.46 -9.22
C GLU A 276 22.88 -1.05 -9.52
N LEU A 277 22.62 -1.89 -8.51
CA LEU A 277 22.57 -3.35 -8.64
C LEU A 277 21.48 -3.82 -9.60
N VAL A 278 20.32 -3.13 -9.62
CA VAL A 278 19.23 -3.43 -10.56
C VAL A 278 19.61 -3.01 -11.98
N LEU A 279 20.21 -1.83 -12.18
CA LEU A 279 20.59 -1.32 -13.50
C LEU A 279 21.72 -2.13 -14.14
N LYS A 280 22.70 -2.59 -13.34
CA LYS A 280 23.88 -3.36 -13.80
C LYS A 280 23.65 -4.88 -13.86
N SER A 281 22.45 -5.38 -13.56
CA SER A 281 22.16 -6.81 -13.65
C SER A 281 22.02 -7.28 -15.09
N ASN A 282 22.68 -8.39 -15.43
CA ASN A 282 22.52 -9.09 -16.71
C ASN A 282 21.46 -10.22 -16.66
N GLU A 283 20.86 -10.49 -15.50
CA GLU A 283 19.83 -11.54 -15.36
C GLU A 283 18.44 -10.91 -15.55
N GLU A 284 17.93 -11.00 -16.78
CA GLU A 284 16.71 -10.35 -17.23
C GLU A 284 15.49 -10.59 -16.34
N ARG A 285 15.30 -11.81 -15.80
CA ARG A 285 14.12 -12.14 -15.02
C ARG A 285 14.16 -11.49 -13.64
N GLY A 286 15.21 -11.75 -12.86
CA GLY A 286 15.42 -11.19 -11.54
C GLY A 286 15.52 -9.66 -11.58
N ARG A 287 16.13 -9.11 -12.64
CA ARG A 287 16.14 -7.66 -12.91
C ARG A 287 14.73 -7.11 -13.06
N ARG A 288 13.87 -7.74 -13.87
CA ARG A 288 12.47 -7.33 -14.08
C ARG A 288 11.61 -7.47 -12.82
N GLU A 289 11.76 -8.59 -12.10
CA GLU A 289 11.06 -8.81 -10.82
C GLU A 289 11.48 -7.76 -9.79
N MET A 290 12.78 -7.47 -9.66
CA MET A 290 13.29 -6.46 -8.73
C MET A 290 12.91 -5.03 -9.12
N LYS A 291 12.92 -4.69 -10.41
CA LYS A 291 12.40 -3.40 -10.92
C LYS A 291 10.96 -3.16 -10.49
N SER A 292 10.11 -4.18 -10.59
CA SER A 292 8.70 -4.11 -10.17
C SER A 292 8.55 -3.96 -8.65
N ILE A 293 9.39 -4.63 -7.86
CA ILE A 293 9.38 -4.56 -6.39
C ILE A 293 9.84 -3.18 -5.92
N VAL A 294 10.97 -2.70 -6.44
CA VAL A 294 11.55 -1.39 -6.07
C VAL A 294 10.61 -0.24 -6.46
N LEU A 295 10.02 -0.26 -7.67
CA LEU A 295 9.02 0.74 -8.07
C LEU A 295 7.82 0.74 -7.12
N LYS A 296 7.29 -0.43 -6.75
CA LYS A 296 6.18 -0.56 -5.79
C LYS A 296 6.53 0.02 -4.42
N LEU A 297 7.69 -0.34 -3.85
CA LEU A 297 8.12 0.15 -2.54
C LEU A 297 8.37 1.68 -2.55
N LEU A 298 8.93 2.21 -3.64
CA LEU A 298 9.13 3.65 -3.82
C LEU A 298 7.82 4.43 -4.01
N ARG A 299 6.72 3.77 -4.41
CA ARG A 299 5.36 4.32 -4.40
C ARG A 299 4.74 4.28 -3.00
N GLU A 300 4.87 3.15 -2.30
CA GLU A 300 4.28 2.95 -0.97
C GLU A 300 4.83 3.95 0.05
N ASN A 301 6.15 4.22 0.02
CA ASN A 301 6.78 5.24 0.87
C ASN A 301 6.20 6.66 0.69
N ASN A 302 5.77 7.04 -0.52
CA ASN A 302 5.27 8.40 -0.79
C ASN A 302 3.91 8.68 -0.13
N ASN A 303 3.11 7.64 0.15
CA ASN A 303 1.76 7.79 0.69
C ASN A 303 1.72 7.89 2.23
N GLY A 304 2.85 7.66 2.92
CA GLY A 304 2.88 7.53 4.39
C GLY A 304 3.47 8.72 5.16
N SER A 305 4.20 9.63 4.50
CA SER A 305 5.06 10.62 5.19
C SER A 305 4.58 12.07 5.07
N ASN A 306 3.96 12.60 6.13
CA ASN A 306 3.79 14.05 6.35
C ASN A 306 5.07 14.74 6.88
N SER A 307 6.26 14.21 6.56
CA SER A 307 7.55 14.79 6.97
C SER A 307 8.22 15.50 5.80
N GLU A 308 8.54 16.78 5.97
CA GLU A 308 9.18 17.66 4.98
C GLU A 308 10.68 17.32 4.76
N THR A 309 11.04 16.05 4.84
CA THR A 309 12.42 15.54 4.78
C THR A 309 12.36 14.04 4.43
N SER A 310 12.94 13.54 3.33
CA SER A 310 13.77 14.18 2.30
C SER A 310 13.53 13.58 0.90
N PRO A 311 12.76 14.25 0.01
CA PRO A 311 12.56 13.79 -1.37
C PRO A 311 13.82 13.76 -2.24
N ASP A 312 14.73 14.73 -2.05
CA ASP A 312 15.87 15.02 -2.94
C ASP A 312 16.81 13.83 -3.21
N ILE A 313 17.12 13.04 -2.18
CA ILE A 313 18.22 12.05 -2.25
C ILE A 313 17.89 10.93 -3.25
N CYS A 314 16.62 10.55 -3.32
CA CYS A 314 16.11 9.59 -4.29
C CYS A 314 16.08 10.20 -5.69
N TYR A 315 15.70 11.48 -5.81
CA TYR A 315 15.65 12.21 -7.07
C TYR A 315 17.04 12.37 -7.72
N GLU A 316 18.03 12.92 -6.98
CA GLU A 316 19.40 13.13 -7.49
C GLU A 316 20.02 11.82 -7.97
N THR A 317 19.85 10.74 -7.20
CA THR A 317 20.26 9.38 -7.57
C THR A 317 19.65 8.95 -8.90
N ILE A 318 18.33 9.06 -9.05
CA ILE A 318 17.63 8.61 -10.26
C ILE A 318 17.99 9.45 -11.49
N CYS A 319 18.16 10.77 -11.33
CA CYS A 319 18.64 11.64 -12.42
C CYS A 319 20.10 11.35 -12.80
N ALA A 320 20.97 11.03 -11.84
CA ALA A 320 22.34 10.59 -12.11
C ALA A 320 22.39 9.24 -12.84
N SER A 321 21.60 8.25 -12.39
CA SER A 321 21.43 6.97 -13.09
C SER A 321 20.86 7.16 -14.50
N SER A 322 19.89 8.06 -14.68
CA SER A 322 19.28 8.35 -15.98
C SER A 322 20.30 8.95 -16.96
N ARG A 323 21.14 9.89 -16.49
CA ARG A 323 22.26 10.42 -17.28
C ARG A 323 23.26 9.32 -17.66
N SER A 324 23.66 8.47 -16.73
CA SER A 324 24.62 7.39 -16.99
C SER A 324 24.10 6.34 -17.98
N CYS A 325 22.84 5.89 -17.85
CA CYS A 325 22.23 4.98 -18.82
C CYS A 325 22.06 5.62 -20.21
N LEU A 326 21.85 6.93 -20.29
CA LEU A 326 21.72 7.65 -21.56
C LEU A 326 23.08 7.87 -22.25
N GLU A 327 24.12 8.19 -21.49
CA GLU A 327 25.52 8.25 -21.97
C GLU A 327 25.97 6.87 -22.48
N SER A 328 25.63 5.80 -21.75
CA SER A 328 25.83 4.41 -22.17
C SER A 328 25.06 4.11 -23.46
N LEU A 329 23.76 4.40 -23.53
CA LEU A 329 22.94 4.20 -24.72
C LEU A 329 23.53 4.91 -25.96
N LEU A 330 23.97 6.16 -25.82
CA LEU A 330 24.59 6.92 -26.90
C LEU A 330 25.93 6.32 -27.34
N ALA A 331 26.76 5.84 -26.42
CA ALA A 331 28.00 5.13 -26.75
C ALA A 331 27.73 3.84 -27.57
N HIS A 332 26.69 3.08 -27.19
CA HIS A 332 26.28 1.88 -27.93
C HIS A 332 25.70 2.19 -29.31
N PHE A 333 24.94 3.28 -29.46
CA PHE A 333 24.50 3.75 -30.78
C PHE A 333 25.67 4.20 -31.66
N ARG A 334 26.64 4.96 -31.12
CA ARG A 334 27.85 5.35 -31.86
C ARG A 334 28.57 4.12 -32.41
N TRP A 335 28.89 3.16 -31.54
CA TRP A 335 29.56 1.91 -31.92
C TRP A 335 28.77 1.09 -32.94
N ALA A 336 27.46 0.92 -32.76
CA ALA A 336 26.62 0.18 -33.69
C ALA A 336 26.46 0.86 -35.07
N THR A 337 26.78 2.15 -35.18
CA THR A 337 26.83 2.89 -36.46
C THR A 337 28.24 3.04 -37.04
N ASP A 338 29.27 2.49 -36.37
CA ASP A 338 30.65 2.52 -36.83
C ASP A 338 30.89 1.44 -37.91
N PRO A 339 31.28 1.81 -39.15
CA PRO A 339 31.53 0.85 -40.22
C PRO A 339 32.74 -0.06 -39.99
N GLU A 340 33.61 0.23 -39.02
CA GLU A 340 34.73 -0.66 -38.63
C GLU A 340 34.36 -1.67 -37.52
N SER A 341 33.17 -1.55 -36.92
CA SER A 341 32.64 -2.49 -35.93
C SER A 341 32.31 -3.87 -36.55
N LYS A 342 32.52 -4.95 -35.79
CA LYS A 342 32.54 -6.33 -36.36
C LYS A 342 31.47 -7.28 -35.83
N GLU A 343 30.73 -6.95 -34.75
CA GLU A 343 29.72 -7.83 -34.15
C GLU A 343 28.47 -7.07 -33.66
N PRO A 344 27.40 -6.95 -34.48
CA PRO A 344 26.22 -6.17 -34.09
C PRO A 344 25.35 -6.77 -32.97
N ASP A 345 25.32 -8.09 -32.82
CA ASP A 345 24.40 -8.82 -31.93
C ASP A 345 24.58 -8.54 -30.41
N PRO A 346 25.79 -8.49 -29.81
CA PRO A 346 25.94 -8.11 -28.41
C PRO A 346 25.45 -6.68 -28.11
N VAL A 347 25.66 -5.74 -29.03
CA VAL A 347 25.29 -4.32 -28.82
C VAL A 347 23.79 -4.07 -28.99
N ALA A 348 23.09 -4.86 -29.81
CA ALA A 348 21.62 -4.81 -29.86
C ALA A 348 20.99 -5.17 -28.49
N LYS A 349 21.57 -6.12 -27.76
CA LYS A 349 21.14 -6.47 -26.39
C LYS A 349 21.42 -5.36 -25.39
N GLN A 350 22.57 -4.69 -25.49
CA GLN A 350 22.90 -3.57 -24.60
C GLN A 350 22.03 -2.33 -24.87
N ILE A 351 21.71 -2.02 -26.14
CA ILE A 351 20.75 -0.97 -26.50
C ILE A 351 19.38 -1.24 -25.88
N ALA A 352 18.89 -2.50 -25.93
CA ALA A 352 17.64 -2.89 -25.29
C ALA A 352 17.70 -2.78 -23.76
N LEU A 353 18.81 -3.19 -23.14
CA LEU A 353 19.04 -3.11 -21.69
C LEU A 353 19.03 -1.66 -21.18
N GLU A 354 19.81 -0.77 -21.79
CA GLU A 354 19.86 0.64 -21.39
C GLU A 354 18.54 1.37 -21.65
N SER A 355 17.83 1.01 -22.74
CA SER A 355 16.52 1.58 -23.02
C SER A 355 15.47 1.16 -21.98
N ASP A 356 15.47 -0.12 -21.56
CA ASP A 356 14.59 -0.62 -20.50
C ASP A 356 14.99 -0.08 -19.10
N ASN A 357 16.28 0.23 -18.89
CA ASN A 357 16.76 0.96 -17.72
C ASN A 357 16.22 2.40 -17.69
N LEU A 358 16.34 3.15 -18.79
CA LEU A 358 15.79 4.50 -18.92
C LEU A 358 14.26 4.54 -18.78
N MET A 359 13.54 3.57 -19.36
CA MET A 359 12.09 3.42 -19.21
C MET A 359 11.68 3.28 -17.74
N TRP A 360 12.37 2.41 -17.00
CA TRP A 360 12.08 2.18 -15.58
C TRP A 360 12.39 3.40 -14.71
N LEU A 361 13.50 4.10 -14.97
CA LEU A 361 13.85 5.33 -14.25
C LEU A 361 12.83 6.45 -14.53
N LEU A 362 12.37 6.58 -15.79
CA LEU A 362 11.28 7.48 -16.17
C LEU A 362 9.97 7.16 -15.44
N ASP A 363 9.59 5.89 -15.31
CA ASP A 363 8.38 5.52 -14.55
C ASP A 363 8.46 5.88 -13.07
N ILE A 364 9.63 5.72 -12.42
CA ILE A 364 9.80 6.15 -11.01
C ILE A 364 9.67 7.68 -10.88
N LEU A 365 10.22 8.46 -11.82
CA LEU A 365 10.11 9.92 -11.82
C LEU A 365 8.69 10.41 -12.15
N ALA A 366 7.99 9.72 -13.06
CA ALA A 366 6.63 10.06 -13.47
C ALA A 366 5.60 9.77 -12.35
N GLU A 367 5.73 8.66 -11.62
CA GLU A 367 4.92 8.42 -10.42
C GLU A 367 5.14 9.44 -9.29
N ARG A 368 6.24 10.20 -9.36
CA ARG A 368 6.60 11.28 -8.44
C ARG A 368 6.31 12.69 -8.99
N GLN A 369 5.79 12.80 -10.23
CA GLN A 369 5.56 14.06 -10.95
C GLN A 369 6.81 14.97 -11.04
N VAL A 370 8.01 14.37 -11.13
CA VAL A 370 9.31 15.08 -11.22
C VAL A 370 10.12 14.66 -12.45
N ALA A 371 9.47 14.11 -13.47
CA ALA A 371 10.12 13.64 -14.71
C ALA A 371 10.50 14.77 -15.70
N ASP A 372 10.41 16.04 -15.31
CA ASP A 372 10.66 17.18 -16.19
C ASP A 372 12.15 17.34 -16.56
N GLU A 373 13.08 17.05 -15.64
CA GLU A 373 14.52 17.01 -15.96
C GLU A 373 14.83 15.85 -16.91
N PHE A 374 14.17 14.70 -16.74
CA PHE A 374 14.29 13.57 -17.68
C PHE A 374 13.77 13.96 -19.06
N ALA A 375 12.62 14.64 -19.14
CA ALA A 375 12.07 15.11 -20.41
C ALA A 375 13.00 16.11 -21.11
N LEU A 376 13.66 17.01 -20.36
CA LEU A 376 14.68 17.92 -20.89
C LEU A 376 15.96 17.20 -21.33
N MET A 377 16.43 16.25 -20.53
CA MET A 377 17.58 15.39 -20.84
C MET A 377 17.34 14.60 -22.14
N TRP A 378 16.14 14.06 -22.32
CA TRP A 378 15.71 13.31 -23.51
C TRP A 378 15.53 14.22 -24.73
N ALA A 379 14.86 15.37 -24.57
CA ALA A 379 14.64 16.33 -25.66
C ALA A 379 15.94 16.83 -26.29
N ARG A 380 17.03 16.94 -25.51
CA ARG A 380 18.35 17.39 -25.97
C ARG A 380 19.12 16.38 -26.84
N GLN A 381 18.62 15.16 -27.02
CA GLN A 381 19.36 14.04 -27.67
C GLN A 381 19.35 14.07 -29.22
N GLN A 382 19.72 15.22 -29.78
CA GLN A 382 19.83 15.44 -31.24
C GLN A 382 20.81 14.46 -31.91
N GLU A 383 21.95 14.15 -31.28
CA GLU A 383 22.89 13.16 -31.82
C GLU A 383 22.27 11.75 -31.83
N LEU A 384 21.65 11.32 -30.73
CA LEU A 384 21.01 10.01 -30.64
C LEU A 384 19.89 9.86 -31.69
N ALA A 385 19.08 10.89 -31.89
CA ALA A 385 18.06 10.93 -32.95
C ALA A 385 18.66 10.83 -34.37
N GLY A 386 19.81 11.46 -34.61
CA GLY A 386 20.55 11.35 -35.88
C GLY A 386 21.26 10.00 -36.09
N LEU A 387 21.62 9.29 -35.01
CA LEU A 387 22.11 7.90 -35.08
C LEU A 387 20.97 6.88 -35.16
N HIS A 388 19.81 7.18 -34.58
CA HIS A 388 18.64 6.32 -34.52
C HIS A 388 18.25 5.79 -35.90
N GLN A 389 18.08 6.69 -36.87
CA GLN A 389 17.64 6.34 -38.23
C GLN A 389 18.61 5.41 -38.98
N LYS A 390 19.88 5.32 -38.56
CA LYS A 390 20.92 4.48 -39.19
C LYS A 390 20.85 3.00 -38.79
N LEU A 391 20.30 2.68 -37.61
CA LEU A 391 20.21 1.30 -37.14
C LEU A 391 18.94 0.59 -37.64
N PRO A 392 18.94 -0.76 -37.74
CA PRO A 392 17.73 -1.53 -38.01
C PRO A 392 16.63 -1.28 -36.97
N ILE A 393 15.37 -1.25 -37.42
CA ILE A 393 14.21 -0.98 -36.55
C ILE A 393 14.16 -1.96 -35.36
N MET A 394 14.52 -3.23 -35.58
CA MET A 394 14.57 -4.28 -34.55
C MET A 394 15.45 -3.93 -33.35
N THR A 395 16.51 -3.14 -33.57
CA THR A 395 17.48 -2.74 -32.55
C THR A 395 17.02 -1.46 -31.85
N ARG A 396 16.52 -0.48 -32.61
CA ARG A 396 16.29 0.88 -32.13
C ARG A 396 14.91 1.13 -31.52
N TYR A 397 13.87 0.35 -31.85
CA TYR A 397 12.48 0.66 -31.47
C TYR A 397 12.26 0.85 -29.95
N HIS A 398 13.11 0.28 -29.09
CA HIS A 398 13.11 0.53 -27.65
C HIS A 398 13.30 2.03 -27.30
N VAL A 399 14.09 2.77 -28.08
CA VAL A 399 14.27 4.23 -27.97
C VAL A 399 12.98 4.96 -28.35
N SER A 400 12.35 4.57 -29.46
CA SER A 400 11.04 5.09 -29.87
C SER A 400 9.94 4.82 -28.81
N CYS A 401 10.00 3.70 -28.09
CA CYS A 401 9.12 3.45 -26.94
C CYS A 401 9.32 4.45 -25.80
N ILE A 402 10.55 4.86 -25.47
CA ILE A 402 10.81 5.89 -24.43
C ILE A 402 10.20 7.23 -24.87
N THR A 403 10.44 7.65 -26.13
CA THR A 403 9.82 8.86 -26.69
C THR A 403 8.30 8.81 -26.59
N ALA A 404 7.67 7.67 -26.93
CA ALA A 404 6.24 7.47 -26.81
C ALA A 404 5.78 7.58 -25.33
N ARG A 405 6.51 7.00 -24.38
CA ARG A 405 6.24 7.09 -22.94
C ARG A 405 6.30 8.52 -22.41
N VAL A 406 7.25 9.34 -22.89
CA VAL A 406 7.36 10.77 -22.54
C VAL A 406 6.16 11.55 -23.08
N PHE A 407 5.75 11.35 -24.34
CA PHE A 407 4.55 12.00 -24.89
C PHE A 407 3.26 11.58 -24.17
N VAL A 408 3.11 10.30 -23.80
CA VAL A 408 2.00 9.81 -22.97
C VAL A 408 1.99 10.50 -21.60
N GLY A 409 3.16 10.64 -20.97
CA GLY A 409 3.30 11.30 -19.68
C GLY A 409 2.87 12.77 -19.72
N ILE A 410 3.35 13.53 -20.72
CA ILE A 410 2.96 14.93 -20.91
C ILE A 410 1.46 15.05 -21.21
N GLY A 411 0.92 14.19 -22.07
CA GLY A 411 -0.50 14.18 -22.41
C GLY A 411 -1.43 13.86 -21.23
N ARG A 412 -0.94 13.10 -20.24
CA ARG A 412 -1.68 12.79 -19.00
C ARG A 412 -1.47 13.80 -17.87
N GLY A 413 -0.47 14.67 -17.97
CA GLY A 413 -0.04 15.53 -16.86
C GLY A 413 0.79 14.80 -15.80
N GLU A 414 1.38 13.64 -16.13
CA GLU A 414 2.41 12.98 -15.30
C GLU A 414 3.75 13.75 -15.39
N LEU A 415 3.97 14.47 -16.50
CA LEU A 415 5.11 15.31 -16.83
C LEU A 415 4.59 16.71 -17.19
N LEU A 416 5.22 17.78 -16.68
CA LEU A 416 4.85 19.18 -16.95
C LEU A 416 6.03 20.06 -17.47
N PRO A 417 6.92 19.55 -18.34
CA PRO A 417 8.12 20.28 -18.77
C PRO A 417 7.79 21.55 -19.55
N SER A 418 8.75 22.49 -19.57
CA SER A 418 8.58 23.84 -20.13
C SER A 418 8.15 23.85 -21.60
N LYS A 419 7.61 24.98 -22.08
CA LYS A 419 7.24 25.18 -23.50
C LYS A 419 8.41 24.81 -24.41
N GLU A 420 9.59 25.33 -24.10
CA GLU A 420 10.85 25.14 -24.85
C GLU A 420 11.23 23.66 -24.88
N THR A 421 11.08 22.97 -23.75
CA THR A 421 11.37 21.54 -23.62
C THR A 421 10.42 20.69 -24.45
N ARG A 422 9.11 20.99 -24.43
CA ARG A 422 8.09 20.29 -25.24
C ARG A 422 8.26 20.55 -26.73
N HIS A 423 8.62 21.78 -27.11
CA HIS A 423 8.92 22.16 -28.49
C HIS A 423 10.18 21.43 -29.00
N LEU A 424 11.25 21.44 -28.22
CA LEU A 424 12.49 20.71 -28.53
C LEU A 424 12.24 19.19 -28.61
N LEU A 425 11.44 18.61 -27.71
CA LEU A 425 11.05 17.19 -27.76
C LEU A 425 10.38 16.85 -29.09
N LEU A 426 9.45 17.67 -29.55
CA LEU A 426 8.79 17.50 -30.85
C LEU A 426 9.76 17.66 -32.03
N GLN A 427 10.66 18.64 -31.99
CA GLN A 427 11.70 18.83 -33.02
C GLN A 427 12.68 17.65 -33.09
N THR A 428 13.20 17.17 -31.96
CA THR A 428 14.20 16.10 -31.89
C THR A 428 13.61 14.73 -32.25
N TRP A 429 12.40 14.42 -31.76
CA TRP A 429 11.94 13.04 -31.65
C TRP A 429 10.64 12.68 -32.39
N LEU A 430 9.87 13.65 -32.90
CA LEU A 430 8.63 13.33 -33.61
C LEU A 430 8.87 12.54 -34.90
N GLU A 431 9.80 12.99 -35.76
CA GLU A 431 10.09 12.31 -37.03
C GLU A 431 10.76 10.92 -36.82
N PRO A 432 11.74 10.73 -35.90
CA PRO A 432 12.20 9.39 -35.52
C PRO A 432 11.07 8.46 -35.05
N LEU A 433 10.17 8.92 -34.18
CA LEU A 433 9.03 8.13 -33.71
C LEU A 433 8.06 7.78 -34.85
N MET A 434 7.78 8.74 -35.75
CA MET A 434 6.97 8.53 -36.94
C MET A 434 7.59 7.50 -37.89
N SER A 435 8.93 7.48 -38.02
CA SER A 435 9.63 6.53 -38.90
C SER A 435 9.58 5.06 -38.42
N ASP A 436 9.37 4.83 -37.12
CA ASP A 436 9.21 3.51 -36.51
C ASP A 436 7.74 3.11 -36.29
N TYR A 437 6.79 4.00 -36.54
CA TYR A 437 5.43 3.89 -36.00
C TYR A 437 4.66 2.63 -36.45
N SER A 438 4.81 2.22 -37.71
CA SER A 438 4.23 0.97 -38.22
C SER A 438 4.76 -0.28 -37.51
N TRP A 439 6.04 -0.29 -37.14
CA TRP A 439 6.63 -1.37 -36.35
C TRP A 439 6.16 -1.34 -34.89
N LEU A 440 6.01 -0.16 -34.30
CA LEU A 440 5.47 -0.04 -32.94
C LEU A 440 4.03 -0.55 -32.87
N ASN A 441 3.18 -0.11 -33.80
CA ASN A 441 1.76 -0.46 -33.89
C ASN A 441 1.47 -1.97 -34.14
N HIS A 442 2.43 -2.72 -34.73
CA HIS A 442 2.23 -4.12 -35.10
C HIS A 442 3.18 -5.11 -34.41
N GLY A 443 4.37 -4.68 -34.01
CA GLY A 443 5.40 -5.51 -33.36
C GLY A 443 5.47 -5.33 -31.84
N CYS A 444 5.14 -4.16 -31.29
CA CYS A 444 5.28 -3.88 -29.86
C CYS A 444 3.97 -4.11 -29.10
N ARG A 445 3.86 -5.25 -28.39
CA ARG A 445 2.64 -5.64 -27.66
C ARG A 445 2.20 -4.68 -26.55
N SER A 446 3.09 -3.84 -26.05
CA SER A 446 2.82 -2.83 -25.01
C SER A 446 2.55 -1.42 -25.57
N PHE A 447 2.56 -1.25 -26.89
CA PHE A 447 2.31 0.04 -27.54
C PHE A 447 0.81 0.25 -27.76
N ASP A 448 0.16 0.99 -26.86
CA ASP A 448 -1.18 1.51 -27.10
C ASP A 448 -1.10 2.79 -27.95
N ARG A 449 -1.39 2.65 -29.23
CA ARG A 449 -1.38 3.76 -30.19
C ARG A 449 -2.22 4.95 -29.75
N THR A 450 -3.35 4.71 -29.09
CA THR A 450 -4.38 5.71 -28.80
C THR A 450 -3.91 6.72 -27.75
N VAL A 451 -3.23 6.22 -26.70
CA VAL A 451 -2.66 7.10 -25.66
C VAL A 451 -1.42 7.84 -26.16
N VAL A 452 -0.68 7.26 -27.12
CA VAL A 452 0.49 7.91 -27.75
C VAL A 452 0.04 9.02 -28.71
N GLU A 453 -0.96 8.79 -29.55
CA GLU A 453 -1.57 9.78 -30.44
C GLU A 453 -2.16 10.97 -29.67
N GLU A 454 -2.97 10.71 -28.64
CA GLU A 454 -3.51 11.75 -27.75
C GLU A 454 -2.38 12.45 -26.96
N GLY A 455 -1.30 11.73 -26.61
CA GLY A 455 -0.11 12.28 -25.94
C GLY A 455 0.66 13.30 -26.78
N ILE A 456 1.00 12.91 -28.03
CA ILE A 456 1.63 13.80 -29.01
C ILE A 456 0.69 14.98 -29.31
N GLY A 457 -0.59 14.70 -29.58
CA GLY A 457 -1.59 15.71 -29.91
C GLY A 457 -1.78 16.76 -28.80
N ARG A 458 -1.87 16.33 -27.54
CA ARG A 458 -1.92 17.25 -26.38
C ARG A 458 -0.64 18.06 -26.24
N THR A 459 0.53 17.43 -26.41
CA THR A 459 1.82 18.13 -26.33
C THR A 459 1.88 19.27 -27.35
N ILE A 460 1.51 19.01 -28.61
CA ILE A 460 1.43 20.03 -29.68
C ILE A 460 0.43 21.15 -29.30
N LEU A 461 -0.78 20.80 -28.86
CA LEU A 461 -1.85 21.77 -28.54
C LEU A 461 -1.55 22.72 -27.37
N THR A 462 -0.43 22.52 -26.65
CA THR A 462 0.06 23.40 -25.56
C THR A 462 1.15 24.38 -25.98
N LEU A 463 1.60 24.35 -27.24
CA LEU A 463 2.51 25.33 -27.83
C LEU A 463 1.75 26.55 -28.39
N PRO A 464 2.42 27.66 -28.75
CA PRO A 464 1.88 28.71 -29.61
C PRO A 464 1.20 28.21 -30.90
N LEU A 465 0.33 29.02 -31.50
CA LEU A 465 -0.41 28.65 -32.72
C LEU A 465 0.49 28.50 -33.96
N GLU A 466 1.60 29.22 -34.02
CA GLU A 466 2.62 29.14 -35.08
C GLU A 466 3.43 27.84 -34.98
N ASP A 467 3.88 27.49 -33.78
CA ASP A 467 4.52 26.20 -33.47
C ASP A 467 3.56 25.03 -33.79
N GLN A 468 2.29 25.13 -33.38
CA GLN A 468 1.23 24.18 -33.75
C GLN A 468 1.09 24.05 -35.27
N GLN A 469 1.02 25.18 -36.00
CA GLN A 469 0.87 25.18 -37.46
C GLN A 469 2.03 24.47 -38.16
N SER A 470 3.28 24.81 -37.81
CA SER A 470 4.48 24.23 -38.42
C SER A 470 4.50 22.70 -38.25
N ILE A 471 4.28 22.23 -37.03
CA ILE A 471 4.31 20.79 -36.70
C ILE A 471 3.13 20.05 -37.34
N LEU A 472 1.91 20.61 -37.30
CA LEU A 472 0.72 19.95 -37.84
C LEU A 472 0.69 19.92 -39.38
N LEU A 473 1.26 20.90 -40.07
CA LEU A 473 1.39 20.86 -41.53
C LEU A 473 2.49 19.89 -41.98
N SER A 474 3.59 19.77 -41.22
CA SER A 474 4.61 18.74 -41.43
C SER A 474 4.02 17.34 -41.24
N TRP A 475 3.31 17.13 -40.12
CA TRP A 475 2.57 15.89 -39.86
C TRP A 475 1.59 15.56 -40.99
N LEU A 476 0.77 16.51 -41.44
CA LEU A 476 -0.22 16.29 -42.50
C LEU A 476 0.45 15.85 -43.81
N SER A 477 1.59 16.47 -44.17
CA SER A 477 2.40 16.07 -45.33
C SER A 477 2.87 14.61 -45.23
N ASN A 478 3.25 14.13 -44.05
CA ASN A 478 3.70 12.76 -43.85
C ASN A 478 2.53 11.76 -43.69
N PHE A 479 1.43 12.15 -43.05
CA PHE A 479 0.22 11.34 -42.92
C PHE A 479 -0.44 11.07 -44.28
N LEU A 480 -0.45 12.05 -45.19
CA LEU A 480 -0.95 11.88 -46.56
C LEU A 480 -0.09 10.96 -47.44
N LYS A 481 1.16 10.66 -47.04
CA LYS A 481 2.03 9.68 -47.72
C LYS A 481 1.91 8.28 -47.11
N SER A 482 1.80 8.20 -45.79
CA SER A 482 1.97 6.96 -45.02
C SER A 482 0.67 6.34 -44.49
N GLY A 483 -0.42 7.10 -44.41
CA GLY A 483 -1.70 6.68 -43.82
C GLY A 483 -1.53 6.19 -42.38
N ASP A 484 -2.19 5.08 -42.04
CA ASP A 484 -2.15 4.45 -40.71
C ASP A 484 -0.74 3.97 -40.25
N ASN A 485 0.28 4.06 -41.11
CA ASN A 485 1.69 3.89 -40.72
C ASN A 485 2.28 5.13 -40.03
N CYS A 486 1.48 6.17 -39.80
CA CYS A 486 1.81 7.42 -39.12
C CYS A 486 0.80 7.64 -37.97
N PRO A 487 1.20 8.21 -36.81
CA PRO A 487 0.27 8.55 -35.74
C PRO A 487 -0.85 9.46 -36.23
N ASN A 488 -2.10 9.12 -35.93
CA ASN A 488 -3.25 9.92 -36.32
C ASN A 488 -3.45 11.12 -35.36
N LEU A 489 -2.93 12.27 -35.75
CA LEU A 489 -3.07 13.54 -35.00
C LEU A 489 -4.30 14.37 -35.44
N GLN A 490 -5.27 13.80 -36.17
CA GLN A 490 -6.47 14.50 -36.65
C GLN A 490 -7.16 15.31 -35.55
N ARG A 491 -7.31 14.73 -34.35
CA ARG A 491 -7.95 15.39 -33.20
C ARG A 491 -7.23 16.68 -32.79
N ALA A 492 -5.89 16.71 -32.88
CA ALA A 492 -5.11 17.92 -32.63
C ALA A 492 -5.20 18.90 -33.80
N PHE A 493 -5.11 18.40 -35.04
CA PHE A 493 -5.29 19.20 -36.25
C PHE A 493 -6.63 19.95 -36.26
N GLU A 494 -7.74 19.29 -35.95
CA GLU A 494 -9.05 19.93 -35.90
C GLU A 494 -9.18 20.99 -34.79
N VAL A 495 -8.53 20.80 -33.63
CA VAL A 495 -8.55 21.77 -32.54
C VAL A 495 -7.74 23.01 -32.91
N TRP A 496 -6.56 22.84 -33.51
CA TRP A 496 -5.78 23.94 -34.09
C TRP A 496 -6.57 24.65 -35.19
N TRP A 497 -7.14 23.92 -36.16
CA TRP A 497 -7.96 24.48 -37.24
C TRP A 497 -9.12 25.34 -36.70
N ARG A 498 -9.83 24.85 -35.68
CA ARG A 498 -10.92 25.61 -35.02
C ARG A 498 -10.42 26.88 -34.34
N ARG A 499 -9.23 26.86 -33.72
CA ARG A 499 -8.58 28.05 -33.12
C ARG A 499 -8.14 29.06 -34.19
N THR A 500 -7.59 28.60 -35.31
CA THR A 500 -7.00 29.46 -36.36
C THR A 500 -8.08 30.07 -37.27
N PHE A 501 -9.05 29.27 -37.76
CA PHE A 501 -9.94 29.68 -38.85
C PHE A 501 -11.41 29.93 -38.44
N ILE A 502 -11.86 29.43 -37.27
CA ILE A 502 -13.28 29.48 -36.87
C ILE A 502 -13.50 30.33 -35.61
N ARG A 503 -12.54 30.31 -34.68
CA ARG A 503 -12.53 31.14 -33.46
C ARG A 503 -11.15 31.76 -33.23
N PRO A 504 -10.63 32.60 -34.15
CA PRO A 504 -9.44 33.40 -33.87
C PRO A 504 -9.74 34.37 -32.71
N TYR A 505 -9.16 34.10 -31.55
CA TYR A 505 -9.25 34.95 -30.36
C TYR A 505 -8.34 36.19 -30.50
N THR A 506 -8.69 37.05 -31.44
CA THR A 506 -8.13 38.41 -31.54
C THR A 506 -8.68 39.30 -30.41
N GLU A 507 -7.98 40.38 -30.09
CA GLU A 507 -8.23 41.25 -28.92
C GLU A 507 -9.54 42.08 -29.01
N ALA A 508 -10.36 41.84 -30.03
CA ALA A 508 -11.61 42.53 -30.38
C ALA A 508 -12.79 42.31 -29.38
N ARG A 509 -12.50 42.09 -28.09
CA ARG A 509 -13.49 42.01 -27.01
C ARG A 509 -13.24 42.95 -25.82
N VAL A 510 -12.22 43.81 -25.88
CA VAL A 510 -12.03 44.87 -24.87
C VAL A 510 -12.91 46.11 -25.15
N ASN A 511 -13.20 46.42 -26.43
CA ASN A 511 -13.83 47.69 -26.82
C ASN A 511 -15.36 47.64 -27.07
N HIS A 512 -16.05 46.57 -26.68
CA HIS A 512 -17.52 46.45 -26.81
C HIS A 512 -18.16 46.07 -25.47
N GLY A 513 -18.20 47.04 -24.55
CA GLY A 513 -18.68 46.82 -23.19
C GLY A 513 -19.02 48.08 -22.37
N GLN A 514 -19.24 49.25 -23.00
CA GLN A 514 -19.68 50.45 -22.27
C GLN A 514 -20.44 51.46 -23.15
N THR A 515 -21.78 51.45 -23.00
CA THR A 515 -22.65 52.64 -23.11
C THR A 515 -24.02 52.23 -22.57
N ASP A 516 -24.26 52.51 -21.29
CA ASP A 516 -25.52 52.16 -20.62
C ASP A 516 -26.70 53.03 -21.10
N ASN A 517 -27.92 52.53 -20.84
CA ASN A 517 -29.14 53.27 -21.08
C ASN A 517 -29.19 54.58 -20.26
N SER A 518 -29.58 55.67 -20.92
CA SER A 518 -30.19 56.81 -20.23
C SER A 518 -31.33 57.37 -21.07
N MET A 519 -32.55 57.32 -20.52
CA MET A 519 -33.70 58.03 -21.06
C MET A 519 -33.76 59.42 -20.42
N ASN A 520 -33.88 60.49 -21.21
CA ASN A 520 -34.82 61.61 -20.93
C ASN A 520 -34.93 62.61 -22.10
N SER A 521 -36.08 62.55 -22.78
CA SER A 521 -36.95 63.67 -23.18
C SER A 521 -36.39 65.07 -23.59
N ILE A 522 -36.75 65.45 -24.85
CA ILE A 522 -37.41 66.72 -25.27
C ILE A 522 -36.59 67.87 -25.93
N SER A 523 -37.23 68.45 -26.96
CA SER A 523 -37.09 69.78 -27.64
C SER A 523 -35.86 70.17 -28.50
N GLN A 524 -36.10 70.21 -29.82
CA GLN A 524 -35.90 71.32 -30.78
C GLN A 524 -34.79 72.38 -30.53
N THR A 525 -33.86 72.58 -31.48
CA THR A 525 -33.81 73.76 -32.41
C THR A 525 -32.67 73.62 -33.45
N GLU A 526 -32.62 74.53 -34.45
CA GLU A 526 -31.70 74.52 -35.61
C GLU A 526 -30.46 75.48 -35.43
N PRO A 527 -29.45 75.48 -36.34
CA PRO A 527 -28.08 75.96 -36.08
C PRO A 527 -27.84 77.46 -36.37
N PRO A 528 -26.57 77.95 -36.29
CA PRO A 528 -25.84 78.18 -37.57
C PRO A 528 -24.29 78.05 -37.56
N VAL A 529 -23.78 77.63 -38.73
CA VAL A 529 -22.61 78.12 -39.54
C VAL A 529 -21.47 78.96 -38.92
N ASN A 530 -20.23 78.49 -39.13
CA ASN A 530 -19.03 79.19 -39.67
C ASN A 530 -17.99 78.10 -40.02
N GLU A 531 -17.34 77.99 -41.20
CA GLU A 531 -16.48 78.90 -41.98
C GLU A 531 -15.10 79.21 -41.35
N GLY A 532 -14.02 79.09 -42.17
CA GLY A 532 -12.60 79.19 -41.77
C GLY A 532 -11.87 77.82 -41.84
N LEU A 533 -11.25 77.30 -42.91
CA LEU A 533 -10.54 77.84 -44.09
C LEU A 533 -8.99 77.91 -43.91
N LEU A 534 -8.25 77.24 -44.81
CA LEU A 534 -6.77 77.22 -45.00
C LEU A 534 -5.91 76.58 -43.88
N ASP A 535 -4.64 76.18 -44.10
CA ASP A 535 -3.93 75.55 -45.25
C ASP A 535 -2.49 75.17 -44.80
N ASN A 536 -1.74 74.49 -45.67
CA ASN A 536 -0.34 74.04 -45.57
C ASN A 536 -0.10 72.80 -44.68
N SER A 537 0.52 71.70 -45.13
CA SER A 537 1.61 71.45 -46.12
C SER A 537 3.02 71.57 -45.54
N MET A 538 3.91 70.72 -46.06
CA MET A 538 5.35 70.60 -45.79
C MET A 538 5.79 70.07 -44.41
N MET A 539 6.92 69.36 -44.25
CA MET A 539 7.68 68.43 -45.14
C MET A 539 8.92 67.87 -44.37
N LEU A 540 9.59 66.86 -44.94
CA LEU A 540 11.03 66.51 -44.76
C LEU A 540 11.58 66.01 -43.40
N ASN A 541 12.01 64.74 -43.43
CA ASN A 541 13.38 64.25 -43.10
C ASN A 541 13.87 64.01 -41.65
N GLY A 542 14.89 63.13 -41.57
CA GLY A 542 15.52 62.58 -40.35
C GLY A 542 15.06 61.13 -40.14
N VAL A 543 15.85 60.04 -40.29
CA VAL A 543 17.31 59.85 -40.13
C VAL A 543 17.74 60.27 -38.72
N GLU A 544 18.25 59.38 -37.87
CA GLU A 544 19.08 58.18 -38.14
C GLU A 544 18.48 56.85 -37.65
#